data_AF-A0A2A9GYM4-F1
#
_entry.id   AF-A0A2A9GYM4-F1
#
_cell.length_a   1.000
_cell.length_b   1.000
_cell.length_c   1.000
_cell.angle_alpha   90.00
_cell.angle_beta   90.00
_cell.angle_gamma   90.00
#
_symmetry.space_group_name_H-M   'P 1'
#
loop_
_entity.id
_entity.type
_entity.pdbx_description
1 polymer ?
#
loop_
_entity_poly.entity_id
_entity_poly.type
_entity_poly.pdbx_seq_one_letter_code
_entity_poly.pdbx_strand_id
1 'polypeptide(L)'
;MLEQSQTPEQRQTDDPELARLAHAAHQIQERRSGRERDAALAELLLGVHGPRLTRLKNLINTHEARDLEDLVFTDLRAGRVRQRILDHFADEADRLDIGDPKVLSDIDDTALCALNDRRYPRGTVYPGLLALYQALDQGPSGRPFDTGDLTFLTARPKDAWGLIEGYSREVLRKAGISKMSMLSGGLRNLFSHRSMAARKLTNVRRYRRLFPEYRLVFLGDSGQGDVIVGEQLYARHGPAVRLVLIHDVVATDQAERQAYAERGIWFVDTYVGAALVAWRHGLISDGSLARVAAEAVADFERLRWDSPEQRVRMRELFERDLAALPD
;
A
#
# COMPACT_ATOMS: atom_id res chain seq x y z
N MET A 1 -32.81 17.71 11.95
CA MET A 1 -31.88 18.15 10.90
C MET A 1 -30.82 17.08 10.78
N LEU A 2 -30.95 16.24 9.74
CA LEU A 2 -30.03 15.15 9.48
C LEU A 2 -28.81 15.74 8.76
N GLU A 3 -27.66 15.76 9.45
CA GLU A 3 -26.38 16.04 8.80
C GLU A 3 -26.13 14.95 7.76
N GLN A 4 -26.17 15.34 6.50
CA GLN A 4 -25.87 14.46 5.37
C GLN A 4 -24.39 14.08 5.46
N SER A 5 -24.15 12.83 5.86
CA SER A 5 -22.81 12.22 5.81
C SER A 5 -22.37 12.14 4.35
N GLN A 6 -21.39 12.96 3.98
CA GLN A 6 -20.80 12.99 2.65
C GLN A 6 -20.04 11.68 2.36
N THR A 7 -20.22 11.15 1.15
CA THR A 7 -19.54 9.93 0.68
C THR A 7 -18.04 10.19 0.43
N PRO A 8 -17.18 9.15 0.46
CA PRO A 8 -15.73 9.29 0.30
C PRO A 8 -15.30 9.99 -1.00
N GLU A 9 -16.06 9.83 -2.09
CA GLU A 9 -15.82 10.51 -3.38
C GLU A 9 -15.97 12.04 -3.30
N GLN A 10 -16.69 12.59 -2.30
CA GLN A 10 -16.93 14.04 -2.17
C GLN A 10 -15.81 14.80 -1.46
N ARG A 11 -14.83 14.12 -0.84
CA ARG A 11 -13.65 14.75 -0.22
C ARG A 11 -12.48 14.96 -1.18
N GLN A 12 -12.65 14.53 -2.44
CA GLN A 12 -11.65 14.75 -3.47
C GLN A 12 -11.74 16.21 -3.94
N THR A 13 -10.75 16.99 -3.50
CA THR A 13 -10.42 18.38 -3.84
C THR A 13 -11.18 19.48 -3.12
N ASP A 14 -10.88 19.68 -1.83
CA ASP A 14 -11.08 21.00 -1.19
C ASP A 14 -10.17 22.09 -1.80
N ASP A 15 -9.25 21.71 -2.70
CA ASP A 15 -8.37 22.62 -3.42
C ASP A 15 -8.37 22.38 -4.95
N PRO A 16 -9.22 23.10 -5.71
CA PRO A 16 -9.28 22.97 -7.17
C PRO A 16 -8.02 23.47 -7.88
N GLU A 17 -7.15 24.23 -7.21
CA GLU A 17 -5.87 24.65 -7.76
C GLU A 17 -4.88 23.48 -7.78
N LEU A 18 -4.79 22.72 -6.70
CA LEU A 18 -3.96 21.51 -6.65
C LEU A 18 -4.38 20.47 -7.69
N ALA A 19 -5.68 20.31 -7.91
CA ALA A 19 -6.20 19.44 -8.97
C ALA A 19 -5.72 19.88 -10.36
N ARG A 20 -5.75 21.19 -10.64
CA ARG A 20 -5.22 21.74 -11.90
C ARG A 20 -3.72 21.55 -12.03
N LEU A 21 -2.95 21.71 -10.94
CA LEU A 21 -1.51 21.47 -10.94
C LEU A 21 -1.16 20.00 -11.19
N ALA A 22 -1.87 19.07 -10.55
CA ALA A 22 -1.71 17.64 -10.81
C ALA A 22 -1.99 17.31 -12.29
N HIS A 23 -3.11 17.82 -12.83
CA HIS A 23 -3.43 17.67 -14.25
C HIS A 23 -2.35 18.27 -15.16
N ALA A 24 -1.83 19.46 -14.84
CA ALA A 24 -0.76 20.09 -15.60
C ALA A 24 0.53 19.27 -15.59
N ALA A 25 0.89 18.66 -14.46
CA ALA A 25 2.05 17.77 -14.36
C ALA A 25 1.95 16.59 -15.35
N HIS A 26 0.78 15.95 -15.43
CA HIS A 26 0.53 14.87 -16.41
C HIS A 26 0.54 15.37 -17.85
N GLN A 27 -0.03 16.54 -18.15
CA GLN A 27 0.00 17.11 -19.50
C GLN A 27 1.43 17.49 -19.96
N ILE A 28 2.28 17.97 -19.04
CA ILE A 28 3.70 18.24 -19.33
C ILE A 28 4.41 16.93 -19.73
N GLN A 29 4.11 15.84 -19.02
CA GLN A 29 4.68 14.51 -19.24
C GLN A 29 4.41 13.99 -20.66
N GLU A 30 3.20 14.20 -21.18
CA GLU A 30 2.77 13.72 -22.51
C GLU A 30 3.31 14.54 -23.68
N ARG A 31 3.43 15.86 -23.54
CA ARG A 31 3.51 16.77 -24.70
C ARG A 31 4.87 17.40 -24.99
N ARG A 32 5.83 17.37 -24.06
CA ARG A 32 7.09 18.14 -24.17
C ARG A 32 8.32 17.32 -24.50
N SER A 33 9.29 17.94 -25.18
CA SER A 33 10.64 17.39 -25.39
C SER A 33 11.40 17.25 -24.06
N GLY A 34 12.40 16.37 -23.97
CA GLY A 34 13.01 15.99 -22.69
C GLY A 34 13.49 17.15 -21.80
N ARG A 35 14.20 18.14 -22.35
CA ARG A 35 14.73 19.26 -21.52
C ARG A 35 13.65 20.24 -21.07
N GLU A 36 12.74 20.61 -21.97
CA GLU A 36 11.64 21.54 -21.66
C GLU A 36 10.62 20.92 -20.72
N ARG A 37 10.42 19.60 -20.83
CA ARG A 37 9.64 18.80 -19.89
C ARG A 37 10.26 18.81 -18.50
N ASP A 38 11.55 18.48 -18.41
CA ASP A 38 12.28 18.45 -17.13
C ASP A 38 12.23 19.82 -16.43
N ALA A 39 12.43 20.90 -17.19
CA ALA A 39 12.36 22.27 -16.64
C ALA A 39 10.96 22.63 -16.14
N ALA A 40 9.90 22.34 -16.91
CA ALA A 40 8.53 22.65 -16.54
C ALA A 40 8.03 21.82 -15.35
N LEU A 41 8.38 20.53 -15.27
CA LEU A 41 8.08 19.70 -14.10
C LEU A 41 8.81 20.20 -12.85
N ALA A 42 10.06 20.60 -12.99
CA ALA A 42 10.82 21.17 -11.88
C ALA A 42 10.22 22.48 -11.40
N GLU A 43 9.86 23.40 -12.29
CA GLU A 43 9.21 24.66 -11.94
C GLU A 43 7.91 24.42 -11.16
N LEU A 44 7.06 23.49 -11.64
CA LEU A 44 5.81 23.13 -10.99
C LEU A 44 6.04 22.54 -9.60
N LEU A 45 6.90 21.54 -9.46
CA LEU A 45 7.11 20.82 -8.20
C LEU A 45 7.89 21.64 -7.17
N LEU A 46 8.87 22.43 -7.60
CA LEU A 46 9.66 23.29 -6.71
C LEU A 46 8.89 24.54 -6.25
N GLY A 47 7.82 24.92 -6.94
CA GLY A 47 6.98 26.06 -6.60
C GLY A 47 5.90 25.78 -5.55
N VAL A 48 5.75 24.54 -5.09
CA VAL A 48 4.75 24.14 -4.09
C VAL A 48 5.46 23.65 -2.83
N HIS A 49 4.93 24.07 -1.67
CA HIS A 49 5.60 23.92 -0.36
C HIS A 49 4.66 23.33 0.70
N GLY A 50 5.24 22.83 1.78
CA GLY A 50 4.56 22.36 2.97
C GLY A 50 3.46 21.32 2.70
N PRO A 51 2.35 21.33 3.45
CA PRO A 51 1.27 20.36 3.29
C PRO A 51 0.64 20.34 1.88
N ARG A 52 0.67 21.47 1.15
CA ARG A 52 0.17 21.55 -0.23
C ARG A 52 1.03 20.70 -1.17
N LEU A 53 2.34 20.66 -0.95
CA LEU A 53 3.24 19.81 -1.73
C LEU A 53 2.92 18.33 -1.50
N THR A 54 2.73 17.92 -0.24
CA THR A 54 2.34 16.54 0.11
C THR A 54 1.06 16.12 -0.61
N ARG A 55 0.01 16.96 -0.58
CA ARG A 55 -1.25 16.70 -1.30
C ARG A 55 -1.07 16.65 -2.81
N LEU A 56 -0.27 17.55 -3.39
CA LEU A 56 0.04 17.52 -4.82
C LEU A 56 0.73 16.21 -5.22
N LYS A 57 1.73 15.78 -4.43
CA LYS A 57 2.44 14.51 -4.66
C LYS A 57 1.48 13.32 -4.62
N ASN A 58 0.55 13.30 -3.66
CA ASN A 58 -0.49 12.26 -3.58
C ASN A 58 -1.41 12.29 -4.79
N LEU A 59 -1.92 13.46 -5.19
CA LEU A 59 -2.77 13.60 -6.37
C LEU A 59 -2.08 13.05 -7.63
N ILE A 60 -0.83 13.44 -7.87
CA ILE A 60 -0.03 12.94 -9.01
C ILE A 60 0.18 11.42 -8.90
N ASN A 61 0.49 10.91 -7.70
CA ASN A 61 0.75 9.49 -7.49
C ASN A 61 -0.47 8.60 -7.77
N THR A 62 -1.68 9.16 -7.70
CA THR A 62 -2.92 8.40 -7.77
C THR A 62 -3.57 8.38 -9.16
N HIS A 63 -2.89 8.92 -10.17
CA HIS A 63 -3.38 8.99 -11.54
C HIS A 63 -3.24 7.65 -12.29
N GLU A 64 -4.28 7.24 -13.02
CA GLU A 64 -4.39 5.90 -13.62
C GLU A 64 -3.31 5.56 -14.67
N ALA A 65 -2.75 6.57 -15.33
CA ALA A 65 -1.81 6.36 -16.43
C ALA A 65 -0.34 6.24 -15.99
N ARG A 66 0.09 7.06 -15.02
CA ARG A 66 1.48 7.25 -14.59
C ARG A 66 1.47 7.85 -13.19
N ASP A 67 2.24 7.29 -12.28
CA ASP A 67 2.38 7.81 -10.92
C ASP A 67 3.57 8.77 -10.77
N LEU A 68 3.79 9.24 -9.54
CA LEU A 68 4.87 10.17 -9.23
C LEU A 68 6.25 9.50 -9.34
N GLU A 69 6.35 8.18 -9.14
CA GLU A 69 7.61 7.46 -9.32
C GLU A 69 8.02 7.46 -10.78
N ASP A 70 7.09 7.16 -11.68
CA ASP A 70 7.32 7.23 -13.12
C ASP A 70 7.76 8.63 -13.54
N LEU A 71 7.05 9.65 -13.08
CA LEU A 71 7.37 11.04 -13.39
C LEU A 71 8.81 11.40 -12.96
N VAL A 72 9.19 11.07 -11.73
CA VAL A 72 10.47 11.50 -11.16
C VAL A 72 11.64 10.60 -11.54
N PHE A 73 11.47 9.28 -11.58
CA PHE A 73 12.56 8.32 -11.77
C PHE A 73 12.67 7.77 -13.19
N THR A 74 11.57 7.75 -13.95
CA THR A 74 11.55 7.26 -15.34
C THR A 74 11.63 8.42 -16.33
N ASP A 75 10.82 9.46 -16.16
CA ASP A 75 10.65 10.48 -17.20
C ASP A 75 11.60 11.66 -17.11
N LEU A 76 11.98 12.10 -15.90
CA LEU A 76 13.01 13.13 -15.74
C LEU A 76 14.37 12.60 -16.20
N ARG A 77 14.90 13.12 -17.32
CA ARG A 77 16.18 12.63 -17.87
C ARG A 77 17.39 13.28 -17.21
N ALA A 78 17.25 14.54 -16.79
CA ALA A 78 18.33 15.29 -16.16
C ALA A 78 18.47 14.92 -14.67
N GLY A 79 19.49 14.12 -14.35
CA GLY A 79 19.78 13.71 -12.96
C GLY A 79 19.94 14.87 -11.97
N ARG A 80 20.48 16.01 -12.41
CA ARG A 80 20.57 17.23 -11.58
C ARG A 80 19.20 17.83 -11.25
N VAL A 81 18.27 17.82 -12.20
CA VAL A 81 16.91 18.32 -12.00
C VAL A 81 16.16 17.41 -11.04
N ARG A 82 16.25 16.09 -11.26
CA ARG A 82 15.70 15.08 -10.35
C ARG A 82 16.21 15.26 -8.93
N GLN A 83 17.52 15.43 -8.76
CA GLN A 83 18.10 15.60 -7.42
C GLN A 83 17.55 16.85 -6.72
N ARG A 84 17.45 17.99 -7.42
CA ARG A 84 16.86 19.21 -6.86
C ARG A 84 15.41 19.01 -6.39
N ILE A 85 14.59 18.29 -7.15
CA ILE A 85 13.21 17.98 -6.76
C ILE A 85 13.19 17.10 -5.50
N LEU A 86 14.06 16.10 -5.45
CA LEU A 86 14.14 15.18 -4.30
C LEU A 86 14.72 15.85 -3.05
N ASP A 87 15.64 16.79 -3.20
CA ASP A 87 16.16 17.62 -2.11
C ASP A 87 15.05 18.53 -1.58
N HIS A 88 14.30 19.19 -2.47
CA HIS A 88 13.12 19.98 -2.10
C HIS A 88 12.07 19.17 -1.34
N PHE A 89 11.80 17.93 -1.78
CA PHE A 89 10.85 17.06 -1.07
C PHE A 89 11.33 16.70 0.34
N ALA A 90 12.63 16.48 0.52
CA ALA A 90 13.22 16.21 1.83
C ALA A 90 13.17 17.46 2.74
N ASP A 91 13.57 18.62 2.22
CA ASP A 91 13.60 19.89 2.97
C ASP A 91 12.21 20.30 3.47
N GLU A 92 11.17 20.10 2.64
CA GLU A 92 9.78 20.38 3.03
C GLU A 92 9.24 19.36 4.04
N ALA A 93 9.67 18.10 3.94
CA ALA A 93 9.23 17.03 4.84
C ALA A 93 9.80 17.14 6.26
N ASP A 94 11.02 17.66 6.43
CA ASP A 94 11.67 17.84 7.74
C ASP A 94 10.85 18.72 8.70
N ARG A 95 9.91 19.50 8.16
CA ARG A 95 9.05 20.43 8.92
C ARG A 95 7.63 19.90 9.15
N LEU A 96 7.34 18.67 8.71
CA LEU A 96 6.01 18.09 8.72
C LEU A 96 5.99 16.80 9.55
N ASP A 97 5.01 16.68 10.43
CA ASP A 97 4.60 15.40 11.00
C ASP A 97 3.18 15.09 10.51
N ILE A 98 3.10 14.28 9.47
CA ILE A 98 1.81 13.84 8.90
C ILE A 98 1.14 12.83 9.83
N GLY A 99 1.93 12.06 10.59
CA GLY A 99 1.44 10.98 11.47
C GLY A 99 0.96 9.73 10.73
N ASP A 100 0.32 9.89 9.56
CA ASP A 100 -0.25 8.80 8.77
C ASP A 100 0.84 7.98 8.02
N PRO A 101 0.63 6.67 7.84
CA PRO A 101 1.54 5.83 7.08
C PRO A 101 1.12 5.68 5.62
N LYS A 102 2.12 5.63 4.72
CA LYS A 102 1.94 4.98 3.41
C LYS A 102 1.92 3.47 3.58
N VAL A 103 0.90 2.83 3.01
CA VAL A 103 0.74 1.38 3.02
C VAL A 103 1.36 0.81 1.75
N LEU A 104 2.43 0.04 1.90
CA LEU A 104 3.07 -0.68 0.82
C LEU A 104 2.64 -2.14 0.88
N SER A 105 2.03 -2.67 -0.17
CA SER A 105 1.57 -4.07 -0.16
C SER A 105 2.09 -4.86 -1.34
N ASP A 106 2.53 -6.09 -1.12
CA ASP A 106 2.63 -7.06 -2.21
C ASP A 106 1.24 -7.49 -2.71
N ILE A 107 1.22 -8.19 -3.84
CA ILE A 107 0.01 -8.70 -4.51
C ILE A 107 -0.08 -10.22 -4.39
N ASP A 108 0.91 -10.94 -4.93
CA ASP A 108 0.86 -12.40 -4.96
C ASP A 108 0.97 -12.96 -3.53
N ASP A 109 0.06 -13.85 -3.16
CA ASP A 109 -0.06 -14.47 -1.83
C ASP A 109 -0.19 -13.50 -0.63
N THR A 110 -0.32 -12.20 -0.92
CA THR A 110 -0.61 -11.13 0.05
C THR A 110 -1.98 -10.54 -0.25
N ALA A 111 -2.17 -9.92 -1.41
CA ALA A 111 -3.49 -9.42 -1.78
C ALA A 111 -4.39 -10.53 -2.34
N LEU A 112 -3.80 -11.47 -3.06
CA LEU A 112 -4.46 -12.49 -3.85
C LEU A 112 -3.80 -13.85 -3.63
N CYS A 113 -4.60 -14.88 -3.35
CA CYS A 113 -4.11 -16.26 -3.32
C CYS A 113 -3.68 -16.69 -4.73
N ALA A 114 -2.38 -16.77 -5.00
CA ALA A 114 -1.88 -16.82 -6.37
C ALA A 114 -0.84 -17.91 -6.64
N LEU A 115 0.15 -18.11 -5.78
CA LEU A 115 1.34 -18.91 -6.11
C LEU A 115 1.56 -20.07 -5.14
N ASN A 116 1.84 -19.76 -3.88
CA ASN A 116 2.26 -20.68 -2.83
C ASN A 116 1.10 -21.03 -1.90
N ASP A 117 0.19 -20.09 -1.66
CA ASP A 117 -0.92 -20.35 -0.76
C ASP A 117 -1.94 -21.30 -1.40
N ARG A 118 -2.23 -22.39 -0.69
CA ARG A 118 -3.23 -23.40 -1.08
C ARG A 118 -4.40 -23.46 -0.12
N ARG A 119 -4.41 -22.57 0.88
CA ARG A 119 -5.47 -22.49 1.90
C ARG A 119 -6.75 -21.87 1.39
N TYR A 120 -6.69 -21.17 0.27
CA TYR A 120 -7.85 -20.58 -0.38
C TYR A 120 -7.92 -21.01 -1.84
N PRO A 121 -9.11 -20.98 -2.46
CA PRO A 121 -9.23 -21.13 -3.90
C PRO A 121 -8.35 -20.13 -4.63
N ARG A 122 -7.69 -20.58 -5.69
CA ARG A 122 -6.79 -19.71 -6.45
C ARG A 122 -7.54 -18.51 -7.03
N GLY A 123 -6.91 -17.34 -6.96
CA GLY A 123 -7.49 -16.08 -7.38
C GLY A 123 -8.38 -15.44 -6.33
N THR A 124 -8.46 -15.94 -5.10
CA THR A 124 -9.22 -15.30 -4.01
C THR A 124 -8.52 -14.05 -3.50
N VAL A 125 -9.22 -12.90 -3.45
CA VAL A 125 -8.85 -11.79 -2.55
C VAL A 125 -9.13 -12.24 -1.13
N TYR A 126 -8.12 -12.17 -0.27
CA TYR A 126 -8.27 -12.71 1.07
C TYR A 126 -9.38 -11.99 1.85
N PRO A 127 -10.25 -12.73 2.57
CA PRO A 127 -11.39 -12.14 3.25
C PRO A 127 -10.96 -11.09 4.27
N GLY A 128 -11.56 -9.89 4.21
CA GLY A 128 -11.25 -8.77 5.12
C GLY A 128 -10.05 -7.92 4.71
N LEU A 129 -9.28 -8.29 3.69
CA LEU A 129 -8.13 -7.52 3.25
C LEU A 129 -8.52 -6.10 2.77
N LEU A 130 -9.57 -6.02 1.95
CA LEU A 130 -10.03 -4.75 1.38
C LEU A 130 -10.47 -3.77 2.48
N ALA A 131 -11.20 -4.29 3.47
CA ALA A 131 -11.57 -3.56 4.67
C ALA A 131 -10.33 -3.10 5.45
N LEU A 132 -9.29 -3.94 5.56
CA LEU A 132 -8.05 -3.56 6.25
C LEU A 132 -7.31 -2.45 5.51
N TYR A 133 -7.21 -2.50 4.18
CA TYR A 133 -6.62 -1.41 3.41
C TYR A 133 -7.37 -0.10 3.64
N GLN A 134 -8.70 -0.14 3.60
CA GLN A 134 -9.52 1.04 3.89
C GLN A 134 -9.31 1.53 5.33
N ALA A 135 -9.21 0.63 6.30
CA ALA A 135 -8.98 0.96 7.69
C ALA A 135 -7.63 1.66 7.90
N LEU A 136 -6.56 1.17 7.24
CA LEU A 136 -5.23 1.76 7.28
C LEU A 136 -5.20 3.13 6.57
N ASP A 137 -5.93 3.28 5.47
CA ASP A 137 -6.06 4.55 4.73
C ASP A 137 -6.83 5.60 5.55
N GLN A 138 -7.82 5.19 6.35
CA GLN A 138 -8.58 6.07 7.23
C GLN A 138 -7.83 6.44 8.52
N GLY A 139 -6.83 5.64 8.90
CA GLY A 139 -6.07 5.80 10.13
C GLY A 139 -6.89 5.63 11.41
N PRO A 140 -6.29 5.89 12.59
CA PRO A 140 -6.94 5.67 13.88
C PRO A 140 -8.04 6.69 14.21
N SER A 141 -8.03 7.86 13.58
CA SER A 141 -9.00 8.95 13.83
C SER A 141 -10.18 8.95 12.86
N GLY A 142 -10.12 8.17 11.77
CA GLY A 142 -11.06 8.25 10.65
C GLY A 142 -10.98 9.57 9.87
N ARG A 143 -9.94 10.37 10.12
CA ARG A 143 -9.68 11.69 9.51
C ARG A 143 -8.22 11.74 9.06
N PRO A 144 -7.86 10.98 8.03
CA PRO A 144 -6.48 10.95 7.55
C PRO A 144 -6.13 12.29 6.88
N PHE A 145 -4.84 12.58 6.80
CA PHE A 145 -4.29 13.75 6.11
C PHE A 145 -4.66 13.74 4.62
N ASP A 146 -4.62 12.57 4.00
CA ASP A 146 -5.05 12.30 2.63
C ASP A 146 -5.57 10.85 2.50
N THR A 147 -6.14 10.50 1.36
CA THR A 147 -6.63 9.14 1.06
C THR A 147 -5.98 8.60 -0.22
N GLY A 148 -5.90 7.28 -0.35
CA GLY A 148 -5.15 6.63 -1.42
C GLY A 148 -3.67 6.43 -1.08
N ASP A 149 -3.39 6.14 0.19
CA ASP A 149 -2.05 5.87 0.73
C ASP A 149 -1.57 4.43 0.48
N LEU A 150 -2.40 3.60 -0.15
CA LEU A 150 -2.05 2.25 -0.61
C LEU A 150 -1.25 2.29 -1.92
N THR A 151 -0.08 1.66 -1.92
CA THR A 151 0.77 1.46 -3.10
C THR A 151 1.18 -0.01 -3.21
N PHE A 152 0.94 -0.61 -4.37
CA PHE A 152 1.31 -2.00 -4.59
C PHE A 152 2.78 -2.13 -5.02
N LEU A 153 3.51 -3.00 -4.33
CA LEU A 153 4.90 -3.37 -4.57
C LEU A 153 4.97 -4.73 -5.23
N THR A 154 4.80 -4.79 -6.55
CA THR A 154 4.96 -6.06 -7.27
C THR A 154 6.34 -6.19 -7.90
N ALA A 155 6.93 -7.38 -7.76
CA ALA A 155 8.09 -7.77 -8.54
C ALA A 155 7.71 -8.24 -9.96
N ARG A 156 6.40 -8.48 -10.23
CA ARG A 156 5.85 -9.05 -11.48
C ARG A 156 4.69 -8.20 -12.03
N PRO A 157 5.00 -7.06 -12.67
CA PRO A 157 3.97 -6.10 -13.07
C PRO A 157 2.91 -6.63 -14.03
N LYS A 158 3.30 -7.51 -14.97
CA LYS A 158 2.36 -8.04 -15.98
C LYS A 158 1.35 -9.03 -15.39
N ASP A 159 1.79 -9.85 -14.44
CA ASP A 159 0.97 -10.87 -13.81
C ASP A 159 -0.01 -10.21 -12.83
N ALA A 160 0.49 -9.25 -12.05
CA ALA A 160 -0.33 -8.37 -11.21
C ALA A 160 -1.42 -7.66 -12.02
N TRP A 161 -1.11 -7.19 -13.24
CA TRP A 161 -2.09 -6.50 -14.07
C TRP A 161 -3.19 -7.41 -14.59
N GLY A 162 -2.86 -8.63 -15.03
CA GLY A 162 -3.88 -9.62 -15.40
C GLY A 162 -4.77 -10.04 -14.22
N LEU A 163 -4.22 -10.10 -13.01
CA LEU A 163 -4.96 -10.39 -11.78
C LEU A 163 -5.89 -9.24 -11.36
N ILE A 164 -5.41 -8.00 -11.41
CA ILE A 164 -6.18 -6.79 -11.10
C ILE A 164 -7.26 -6.54 -12.16
N GLU A 165 -7.03 -6.89 -13.43
CA GLU A 165 -8.07 -6.84 -14.47
C GLU A 165 -9.13 -7.95 -14.31
N GLY A 166 -8.72 -9.12 -13.82
CA GLY A 166 -9.62 -10.25 -13.51
C GLY A 166 -10.54 -9.97 -12.33
N TYR A 167 -10.08 -9.19 -11.35
CA TYR A 167 -10.96 -8.51 -10.40
C TYR A 167 -11.60 -7.32 -11.09
N SER A 168 -12.92 -7.18 -11.01
CA SER A 168 -13.52 -5.95 -11.56
C SER A 168 -12.87 -4.76 -10.86
N ARG A 169 -12.32 -3.80 -11.63
CA ARG A 169 -11.85 -2.49 -11.11
C ARG A 169 -12.90 -1.86 -10.19
N GLU A 170 -14.17 -2.19 -10.41
CA GLU A 170 -15.31 -1.84 -9.58
C GLU A 170 -15.28 -2.43 -8.16
N VAL A 171 -14.76 -3.64 -7.93
CA VAL A 171 -14.58 -4.23 -6.58
C VAL A 171 -13.48 -3.50 -5.82
N LEU A 172 -12.36 -3.18 -6.47
CA LEU A 172 -11.27 -2.39 -5.89
C LEU A 172 -11.73 -0.95 -5.61
N ARG A 173 -12.45 -0.33 -6.56
CA ARG A 173 -13.05 1.00 -6.40
C ARG A 173 -14.08 1.06 -5.27
N LYS A 174 -14.97 0.06 -5.16
CA LYS A 174 -15.96 -0.06 -4.08
C LYS A 174 -15.35 -0.25 -2.69
N ALA A 175 -14.15 -0.83 -2.62
CA ALA A 175 -13.38 -0.96 -1.39
C ALA A 175 -12.68 0.36 -0.94
N GLY A 176 -12.90 1.48 -1.63
CA GLY A 176 -12.18 2.72 -1.35
C GLY A 176 -10.72 2.69 -1.82
N ILE A 177 -10.31 1.62 -2.52
CA ILE A 177 -9.07 1.59 -3.30
C ILE A 177 -9.36 2.31 -4.63
N SER A 178 -9.75 3.58 -4.51
CA SER A 178 -10.11 4.45 -5.64
C SER A 178 -8.88 4.79 -6.48
N LYS A 179 -7.68 4.51 -5.96
CA LYS A 179 -6.41 5.10 -6.37
C LYS A 179 -5.28 4.10 -6.10
N MET A 180 -4.75 3.49 -7.15
CA MET A 180 -3.62 2.56 -7.06
C MET A 180 -2.42 3.17 -7.79
N SER A 181 -1.31 3.35 -7.06
CA SER A 181 0.02 3.45 -7.68
C SER A 181 0.62 2.04 -7.74
N MET A 182 1.13 1.68 -8.90
CA MET A 182 1.88 0.45 -9.10
C MET A 182 3.34 0.80 -9.34
N LEU A 183 4.21 0.38 -8.43
CA LEU A 183 5.65 0.57 -8.61
C LEU A 183 6.18 -0.48 -9.58
N SER A 184 5.91 -0.28 -10.88
CA SER A 184 6.35 -1.17 -11.94
C SER A 184 7.64 -0.66 -12.58
N GLY A 185 8.73 -1.38 -12.38
CA GLY A 185 9.91 -1.18 -13.20
C GLY A 185 10.12 -2.42 -14.06
N GLY A 186 10.15 -2.26 -15.38
CA GLY A 186 10.25 -3.39 -16.31
C GLY A 186 11.52 -4.24 -16.16
N LEU A 187 11.38 -5.57 -16.23
CA LEU A 187 12.02 -6.50 -17.18
C LEU A 187 12.18 -7.94 -16.63
N ARG A 188 12.52 -8.83 -17.57
CA ARG A 188 12.61 -10.31 -17.54
C ARG A 188 13.62 -10.85 -16.51
N ASN A 189 13.32 -12.05 -15.96
CA ASN A 189 14.21 -12.94 -15.18
C ASN A 189 14.40 -12.64 -13.67
N LEU A 190 13.31 -12.63 -12.91
CA LEU A 190 13.37 -12.77 -11.45
C LEU A 190 13.20 -14.24 -11.05
N PHE A 191 14.31 -14.94 -10.80
CA PHE A 191 14.30 -16.37 -10.50
C PHE A 191 14.49 -16.71 -9.00
N SER A 192 14.74 -15.73 -8.11
CA SER A 192 15.02 -15.98 -6.69
C SER A 192 14.29 -15.03 -5.73
N HIS A 193 13.99 -15.48 -4.51
CA HIS A 193 13.46 -14.63 -3.42
C HIS A 193 14.34 -13.41 -3.15
N ARG A 194 15.66 -13.58 -3.19
CA ARG A 194 16.62 -12.47 -2.99
C ARG A 194 16.54 -11.40 -4.08
N SER A 195 16.38 -11.80 -5.34
CA SER A 195 16.25 -10.83 -6.45
C SER A 195 14.92 -10.09 -6.40
N MET A 196 13.83 -10.77 -5.99
CA MET A 196 12.53 -10.13 -5.78
C MET A 196 12.59 -9.12 -4.61
N ALA A 197 13.15 -9.52 -3.47
CA ALA A 197 13.36 -8.64 -2.33
C ALA A 197 14.23 -7.43 -2.68
N ALA A 198 15.34 -7.63 -3.40
CA ALA A 198 16.22 -6.53 -3.84
C ALA A 198 15.49 -5.52 -4.73
N ARG A 199 14.55 -5.98 -5.56
CA ARG A 199 13.71 -5.11 -6.40
C ARG A 199 12.71 -4.33 -5.56
N LYS A 200 11.94 -4.99 -4.69
CA LYS A 200 11.01 -4.34 -3.75
C LYS A 200 11.73 -3.29 -2.90
N LEU A 201 12.91 -3.60 -2.37
CA LEU A 201 13.72 -2.65 -1.61
C LEU A 201 14.19 -1.45 -2.44
N THR A 202 14.45 -1.64 -3.73
CA THR A 202 14.80 -0.52 -4.63
C THR A 202 13.61 0.40 -4.85
N ASN A 203 12.42 -0.17 -5.05
CA ASN A 203 11.18 0.58 -5.19
C ASN A 203 10.86 1.33 -3.89
N VAL A 204 10.98 0.69 -2.73
CA VAL A 204 10.75 1.36 -1.44
C VAL A 204 11.73 2.52 -1.22
N ARG A 205 13.01 2.34 -1.54
CA ARG A 205 14.01 3.43 -1.43
C ARG A 205 13.62 4.64 -2.30
N ARG A 206 13.12 4.41 -3.52
CA ARG A 206 12.63 5.49 -4.38
C ARG A 206 11.39 6.14 -3.79
N TYR A 207 10.42 5.33 -3.36
CA TYR A 207 9.17 5.79 -2.80
C TYR A 207 9.38 6.65 -1.54
N ARG A 208 10.32 6.27 -0.67
CA ARG A 208 10.69 7.09 0.51
C ARG A 208 11.35 8.42 0.16
N ARG A 209 12.00 8.54 -0.99
CA ARG A 209 12.49 9.84 -1.47
C ARG A 209 11.36 10.72 -2.04
N LEU A 210 10.24 10.12 -2.46
CA LEU A 210 9.05 10.86 -2.91
C LEU A 210 8.20 11.32 -1.73
N PHE A 211 8.08 10.46 -0.71
CA PHE A 211 7.28 10.70 0.49
C PHE A 211 8.11 10.59 1.78
N PRO A 212 9.14 11.45 1.97
CA PRO A 212 9.95 11.46 3.17
C PRO A 212 9.14 11.78 4.44
N GLU A 213 8.08 12.58 4.34
CA GLU A 213 7.20 13.00 5.45
C GLU A 213 6.26 11.91 5.98
N TYR A 214 6.08 10.83 5.21
CA TYR A 214 5.20 9.72 5.59
C TYR A 214 5.96 8.63 6.33
N ARG A 215 5.25 7.99 7.25
CA ARG A 215 5.68 6.72 7.84
C ARG A 215 5.31 5.56 6.91
N LEU A 216 5.76 4.35 7.22
CA LEU A 216 5.53 3.17 6.39
C LEU A 216 4.83 2.05 7.14
N VAL A 217 3.86 1.44 6.49
CA VAL A 217 3.34 0.11 6.81
C VAL A 217 3.64 -0.79 5.62
N PHE A 218 4.13 -2.00 5.86
CA PHE A 218 4.40 -2.97 4.81
C PHE A 218 3.60 -4.26 5.02
N LEU A 219 2.91 -4.71 3.98
CA LEU A 219 2.22 -6.00 3.89
C LEU A 219 2.91 -6.86 2.83
N GLY A 220 3.25 -8.08 3.18
CA GLY A 220 3.84 -9.05 2.26
C GLY A 220 3.56 -10.49 2.68
N ASP A 221 4.17 -11.47 2.02
CA ASP A 221 3.98 -12.89 2.30
C ASP A 221 5.27 -13.61 2.75
N SER A 222 5.13 -14.75 3.43
CA SER A 222 6.30 -15.53 3.88
C SER A 222 6.97 -16.34 2.75
N GLY A 223 6.34 -16.48 1.59
CA GLY A 223 6.79 -17.30 0.46
C GLY A 223 7.70 -16.58 -0.55
N GLN A 224 7.63 -15.25 -0.71
CA GLN A 224 8.30 -14.54 -1.84
C GLN A 224 9.46 -13.62 -1.45
N GLY A 225 9.97 -13.76 -0.22
CA GLY A 225 11.11 -12.99 0.29
C GLY A 225 10.74 -11.68 1.00
N ASP A 226 9.47 -11.49 1.35
CA ASP A 226 9.00 -10.25 1.98
C ASP A 226 9.38 -10.13 3.44
N VAL A 227 9.65 -11.25 4.10
CA VAL A 227 10.33 -11.26 5.40
C VAL A 227 11.66 -10.50 5.31
N ILE A 228 12.47 -10.78 4.28
CA ILE A 228 13.76 -10.08 4.04
C ILE A 228 13.52 -8.60 3.74
N VAL A 229 12.45 -8.27 3.00
CA VAL A 229 12.08 -6.88 2.75
C VAL A 229 11.79 -6.19 4.09
N GLY A 230 10.93 -6.77 4.93
CA GLY A 230 10.60 -6.27 6.26
C GLY A 230 11.82 -6.03 7.15
N GLU A 231 12.73 -7.00 7.22
CA GLU A 231 13.99 -6.86 7.98
C GLU A 231 14.83 -5.69 7.48
N GLN A 232 14.96 -5.54 6.17
CA GLN A 232 15.75 -4.48 5.55
C GLN A 232 15.06 -3.11 5.65
N LEU A 233 13.72 -3.06 5.73
CA LEU A 233 12.99 -1.83 6.01
C LEU A 233 13.36 -1.32 7.41
N TYR A 234 13.31 -2.16 8.44
CA TYR A 234 13.72 -1.75 9.78
C TYR A 234 15.21 -1.39 9.85
N ALA A 235 16.09 -2.19 9.23
CA ALA A 235 17.53 -1.94 9.26
C ALA A 235 17.93 -0.60 8.61
N ARG A 236 17.18 -0.13 7.60
CA ARG A 236 17.53 1.07 6.82
C ARG A 236 16.66 2.29 7.14
N HIS A 237 15.44 2.05 7.63
CA HIS A 237 14.40 3.07 7.77
C HIS A 237 13.65 2.96 9.10
N GLY A 238 14.19 2.25 10.09
CA GLY A 238 13.54 1.89 11.36
C GLY A 238 12.61 2.95 11.97
N PRO A 239 13.05 4.20 12.18
CA PRO A 239 12.20 5.25 12.77
C PRO A 239 10.91 5.57 11.99
N ALA A 240 10.91 5.29 10.68
CA ALA A 240 9.76 5.55 9.82
C ALA A 240 8.87 4.32 9.61
N VAL A 241 9.31 3.12 9.96
CA VAL A 241 8.52 1.90 9.78
C VAL A 241 7.63 1.73 11.01
N ARG A 242 6.31 1.77 10.80
CA ARG A 242 5.31 1.61 11.85
C ARG A 242 4.93 0.17 12.10
N LEU A 243 4.83 -0.61 11.02
CA LEU A 243 4.42 -1.99 11.11
C LEU A 243 4.83 -2.77 9.87
N VAL A 244 5.24 -4.01 10.07
CA VAL A 244 5.41 -5.01 9.02
C VAL A 244 4.50 -6.19 9.34
N LEU A 245 3.61 -6.51 8.42
CA LEU A 245 2.70 -7.65 8.47
C LEU A 245 3.08 -8.64 7.38
N ILE A 246 3.31 -9.90 7.77
CA ILE A 246 3.64 -11.00 6.86
C ILE A 246 2.51 -12.01 6.88
N HIS A 247 1.77 -12.12 5.78
CA HIS A 247 0.80 -13.18 5.59
C HIS A 247 1.54 -14.52 5.46
N ASP A 248 1.33 -15.40 6.44
CA ASP A 248 2.12 -16.63 6.53
C ASP A 248 1.51 -17.75 5.68
N VAL A 249 2.12 -18.00 4.53
CA VAL A 249 1.69 -19.01 3.55
C VAL A 249 2.53 -20.28 3.58
N VAL A 250 3.65 -20.28 4.32
CA VAL A 250 4.59 -21.42 4.41
C VAL A 250 4.56 -22.15 5.76
N ALA A 251 3.66 -21.76 6.67
CA ALA A 251 3.53 -22.32 8.01
C ALA A 251 4.82 -22.18 8.84
N THR A 252 5.22 -20.93 9.04
CA THR A 252 6.38 -20.54 9.85
C THR A 252 6.20 -21.01 11.29
N ASP A 253 7.26 -21.58 11.88
CA ASP A 253 7.22 -22.10 13.25
C ASP A 253 6.88 -21.01 14.28
N GLN A 254 6.17 -21.39 15.34
CA GLN A 254 5.70 -20.43 16.35
C GLN A 254 6.85 -19.71 17.08
N ALA A 255 7.97 -20.39 17.35
CA ALA A 255 9.14 -19.77 17.98
C ALA A 255 9.80 -18.75 17.02
N GLU A 256 9.84 -19.06 15.73
CA GLU A 256 10.32 -18.13 14.70
C GLU A 256 9.40 -16.91 14.57
N ARG A 257 8.07 -17.11 14.55
CA ARG A 257 7.09 -16.01 14.54
C ARG A 257 7.26 -15.09 15.75
N GLN A 258 7.51 -15.64 16.94
CA GLN A 258 7.77 -14.87 18.16
C GLN A 258 9.06 -14.06 18.06
N ALA A 259 10.15 -14.67 17.58
CA ALA A 259 11.42 -13.98 17.39
C ALA A 259 11.32 -12.82 16.39
N TYR A 260 10.50 -12.94 15.34
CA TYR A 260 10.23 -11.83 14.42
C TYR A 260 9.32 -10.75 15.03
N ALA A 261 8.34 -11.13 15.84
CA ALA A 261 7.45 -10.18 16.50
C ALA A 261 8.22 -9.26 17.45
N GLU A 262 9.21 -9.78 18.18
CA GLU A 262 10.14 -8.97 19.01
C GLU A 262 10.93 -7.94 18.19
N ARG A 263 11.09 -8.17 16.90
CA ARG A 263 11.74 -7.27 15.94
C ARG A 263 10.75 -6.40 15.16
N GLY A 264 9.46 -6.42 15.53
CA GLY A 264 8.40 -5.63 14.90
C GLY A 264 7.87 -6.19 13.58
N ILE A 265 8.17 -7.45 13.25
CA ILE A 265 7.67 -8.16 12.06
C ILE A 265 6.65 -9.20 12.51
N TRP A 266 5.39 -9.02 12.12
CA TRP A 266 4.28 -9.81 12.64
C TRP A 266 3.74 -10.76 11.57
N PHE A 267 3.84 -12.06 11.85
CA PHE A 267 3.26 -13.09 10.98
C PHE A 267 1.79 -13.29 11.32
N VAL A 268 0.93 -13.33 10.30
CA VAL A 268 -0.52 -13.43 10.43
C VAL A 268 -1.07 -14.48 9.48
N ASP A 269 -2.13 -15.19 9.88
CA ASP A 269 -2.75 -16.24 9.05
C ASP A 269 -4.04 -15.76 8.37
N THR A 270 -4.65 -14.70 8.91
CA THR A 270 -5.88 -14.10 8.41
C THR A 270 -5.77 -12.57 8.46
N TYR A 271 -6.63 -11.89 7.69
CA TYR A 271 -6.68 -10.43 7.71
C TYR A 271 -7.46 -9.86 8.91
N VAL A 272 -8.21 -10.69 9.64
CA VAL A 272 -8.71 -10.35 10.98
C VAL A 272 -7.53 -10.26 11.96
N GLY A 273 -6.64 -11.26 11.94
CA GLY A 273 -5.40 -11.24 12.72
C GLY A 273 -4.49 -10.07 12.35
N ALA A 274 -4.38 -9.74 11.07
CA ALA A 274 -3.67 -8.55 10.59
C ALA A 274 -4.26 -7.25 11.15
N ALA A 275 -5.59 -7.12 11.14
CA ALA A 275 -6.29 -5.96 11.70
C ALA A 275 -6.10 -5.84 13.21
N LEU A 276 -6.12 -6.96 13.94
CA LEU A 276 -5.83 -6.98 15.38
C LEU A 276 -4.43 -6.45 15.69
N VAL A 277 -3.42 -6.86 14.92
CA VAL A 277 -2.06 -6.32 15.07
C VAL A 277 -2.04 -4.83 14.74
N ALA A 278 -2.62 -4.40 13.62
CA ALA A 278 -2.67 -2.98 13.25
C ALA A 278 -3.37 -2.12 14.32
N TRP A 279 -4.46 -2.63 14.90
CA TRP A 279 -5.20 -1.98 15.98
C TRP A 279 -4.36 -1.86 17.26
N ARG A 280 -3.69 -2.94 17.69
CA ARG A 280 -2.77 -2.91 18.85
C ARG A 280 -1.62 -1.92 18.69
N HIS A 281 -1.23 -1.64 17.44
CA HIS A 281 -0.21 -0.65 17.10
C HIS A 281 -0.77 0.78 16.89
N GLY A 282 -2.06 0.99 17.16
CA GLY A 282 -2.73 2.28 17.06
C GLY A 282 -2.86 2.81 15.64
N LEU A 283 -2.92 1.93 14.64
CA LEU A 283 -3.01 2.32 13.23
C LEU A 283 -4.44 2.37 12.70
N ILE A 284 -5.38 1.69 13.35
CA ILE A 284 -6.80 1.67 12.97
C ILE A 284 -7.68 1.84 14.20
N SER A 285 -8.88 2.38 14.01
CA SER A 285 -9.87 2.59 15.09
C SER A 285 -10.59 1.30 15.49
N ASP A 286 -11.25 1.29 16.65
CA ASP A 286 -12.12 0.19 17.09
C ASP A 286 -13.24 -0.10 16.07
N GLY A 287 -13.87 0.97 15.57
CA GLY A 287 -14.91 0.86 14.55
C GLY A 287 -14.40 0.28 13.23
N SER A 288 -13.16 0.61 12.86
CA SER A 288 -12.50 0.02 11.69
C SER A 288 -12.16 -1.45 11.91
N LEU A 289 -11.66 -1.83 13.09
CA LEU A 289 -11.40 -3.24 13.44
C LEU A 289 -12.68 -4.09 13.36
N ALA A 290 -13.77 -3.59 13.96
CA ALA A 290 -15.07 -4.26 13.90
C ALA A 290 -15.59 -4.42 12.46
N ARG A 291 -15.40 -3.40 11.61
CA ARG A 291 -15.74 -3.47 10.19
C ARG A 291 -14.90 -4.53 9.47
N VAL A 292 -13.59 -4.57 9.69
CA VAL A 292 -12.73 -5.58 9.07
C VAL A 292 -13.18 -6.98 9.45
N ALA A 293 -13.48 -7.24 10.72
CA ALA A 293 -13.99 -8.53 11.17
C ALA A 293 -15.31 -8.91 10.49
N ALA A 294 -16.28 -7.98 10.43
CA ALA A 294 -17.58 -8.21 9.81
C ALA A 294 -17.48 -8.47 8.31
N GLU A 295 -16.67 -7.69 7.58
CA GLU A 295 -16.44 -7.89 6.15
C GLU A 295 -15.67 -9.19 5.88
N ALA A 296 -14.68 -9.52 6.71
CA ALA A 296 -13.96 -10.78 6.60
C ALA A 296 -14.87 -11.99 6.72
N VAL A 297 -15.81 -11.99 7.68
CA VAL A 297 -16.81 -13.06 7.82
C VAL A 297 -17.74 -13.11 6.61
N ALA A 298 -18.24 -11.97 6.15
CA ALA A 298 -19.13 -11.91 4.99
C ALA A 298 -18.44 -12.42 3.71
N ASP A 299 -17.18 -12.04 3.50
CA ASP A 299 -16.36 -12.52 2.38
C ASP A 299 -16.09 -14.02 2.49
N PHE A 300 -15.71 -14.51 3.67
CA PHE A 300 -15.44 -15.91 3.94
C PHE A 300 -16.64 -16.82 3.61
N GLU A 301 -17.85 -16.42 4.01
CA GLU A 301 -19.07 -17.21 3.75
C GLU A 301 -19.50 -17.18 2.28
N ARG A 302 -19.08 -16.17 1.51
CA ARG A 302 -19.33 -16.09 0.06
C ARG A 302 -18.34 -16.92 -0.77
N LEU A 303 -17.19 -17.31 -0.20
CA LEU A 303 -16.19 -18.08 -0.93
C LEU A 303 -16.72 -19.43 -1.39
N ARG A 304 -16.43 -19.76 -2.64
CA ARG A 304 -16.63 -21.09 -3.21
C ARG A 304 -15.35 -21.89 -3.00
N TRP A 305 -15.33 -22.67 -1.94
CA TRP A 305 -14.18 -23.49 -1.54
C TRP A 305 -13.92 -24.63 -2.52
N ASP A 306 -12.64 -24.94 -2.77
CA ASP A 306 -12.24 -26.07 -3.61
C ASP A 306 -12.52 -27.40 -2.88
N SER A 307 -12.45 -27.40 -1.54
CA SER A 307 -12.78 -28.56 -0.71
C SER A 307 -13.36 -28.18 0.66
N PRO A 308 -14.14 -29.07 1.29
CA PRO A 308 -14.60 -28.88 2.67
C PRO A 308 -13.47 -28.74 3.69
N GLU A 309 -12.38 -29.49 3.53
CA GLU A 309 -11.23 -29.47 4.43
C GLU A 309 -10.53 -28.11 4.42
N GLN A 310 -10.43 -27.51 3.23
CA GLN A 310 -9.90 -26.15 3.06
C GLN A 310 -10.73 -25.14 3.86
N ARG A 311 -12.07 -25.23 3.75
CA ARG A 311 -13.00 -24.38 4.51
C ARG A 311 -12.86 -24.58 6.02
N VAL A 312 -12.82 -25.83 6.49
CA VAL A 312 -12.71 -26.14 7.93
C VAL A 312 -11.42 -25.57 8.49
N ARG A 313 -10.28 -25.84 7.84
CA ARG A 313 -8.98 -25.32 8.28
C ARG A 313 -8.96 -23.80 8.39
N MET A 314 -9.50 -23.10 7.38
CA MET A 314 -9.52 -21.64 7.43
C MET A 314 -10.53 -21.09 8.41
N ARG A 315 -11.65 -21.79 8.65
CA ARG A 315 -12.63 -21.41 9.68
C ARG A 315 -12.00 -21.43 11.06
N GLU A 316 -11.21 -22.44 11.41
CA GLU A 316 -10.51 -22.52 12.70
C GLU A 316 -9.60 -21.31 12.93
N LEU A 317 -8.85 -20.89 11.90
CA LEU A 317 -7.99 -19.71 11.97
C LEU A 317 -8.79 -18.40 12.10
N PHE A 318 -9.92 -18.29 11.39
CA PHE A 318 -10.82 -17.14 11.52
C PHE A 318 -11.43 -17.06 12.91
N GLU A 319 -11.95 -18.17 13.44
CA GLU A 319 -12.56 -18.23 14.77
C GLU A 319 -11.56 -17.89 15.88
N ARG A 320 -10.30 -18.36 15.74
CA ARG A 320 -9.20 -17.96 16.63
C ARG A 320 -9.02 -16.44 16.68
N ASP A 321 -8.96 -15.80 15.51
CA ASP A 321 -8.70 -14.36 15.43
C ASP A 321 -9.96 -13.54 15.82
N LEU A 322 -11.16 -14.00 15.49
CA LEU A 322 -12.42 -13.38 15.92
C LEU A 322 -12.60 -13.43 17.44
N ALA A 323 -12.24 -14.54 18.07
CA ALA A 323 -12.28 -14.69 19.52
C ALA A 323 -11.28 -13.79 20.26
N ALA A 324 -10.30 -13.22 19.55
CA ALA A 324 -9.30 -12.31 20.10
C ALA A 324 -9.66 -10.82 19.93
N LEU A 325 -10.82 -10.52 19.35
CA LEU A 325 -11.34 -9.14 19.26
C LEU A 325 -11.66 -8.60 20.65
N PRO A 326 -11.46 -7.29 20.89
CA PRO A 326 -11.91 -6.64 22.11
C PRO A 326 -13.45 -6.63 22.17
N ASP A 327 -14.01 -6.67 23.39
CA ASP A 327 -15.45 -6.64 23.67
C ASP A 327 -16.14 -5.33 23.24
#